data_AF-A0AAN7GIZ6-F1
#
_entry.id   AF-A0AAN7GIZ6-F1
#
_cell.length_a   1.000
_cell.length_b   1.000
_cell.length_c   1.000
_cell.angle_alpha   90.00
_cell.angle_beta   90.00
_cell.angle_gamma   90.00
#
_symmetry.space_group_name_H-M   'P 1'
#
loop_
_entity.id
_entity.type
_entity.pdbx_description
1 polymer ?
#
loop_
_entity_poly.entity_id
_entity_poly.type
_entity_poly.pdbx_seq_one_letter_code
_entity_poly.pdbx_strand_id
1 'polypeptide(L)'
;MSKETKASSGLQKRRLSCSTCFDALWFCYSPVHQMQQYYRLGVLDNCNEKWSALYDCLKLKTKRSTEVQEILEARGRAKPHIWTIRTPEEASSHWKKLYGHLDKPE
;
A
#
# COMPACT_ATOMS: atom_id res chain seq x y z
N MET A 1 -0.05 -30.85 21.78
CA MET A 1 0.23 -30.83 20.34
C MET A 1 -0.72 -29.87 19.66
N SER A 2 -0.37 -28.58 19.64
CA SER A 2 -1.14 -27.56 18.92
C SER A 2 -0.75 -27.64 17.45
N LYS A 3 -1.71 -27.97 16.58
CA LYS A 3 -1.52 -27.93 15.13
C LYS A 3 -1.42 -26.46 14.70
N GLU A 4 -0.28 -26.07 14.18
CA GLU A 4 -0.14 -24.79 13.49
C GLU A 4 -0.96 -24.81 12.20
N THR A 5 -1.96 -23.94 12.13
CA THR A 5 -2.77 -23.73 10.93
C THR A 5 -1.93 -22.98 9.90
N LYS A 6 -1.40 -23.73 8.94
CA LYS A 6 -0.68 -23.24 7.76
C LYS A 6 -1.50 -22.13 7.08
N ALA A 7 -0.98 -20.90 7.07
CA ALA A 7 -1.56 -19.78 6.34
C ALA A 7 -1.52 -20.11 4.84
N SER A 8 -2.66 -20.55 4.32
CA SER A 8 -2.92 -20.64 2.89
C SER A 8 -2.97 -19.23 2.32
N SER A 9 -1.82 -18.71 1.89
CA SER A 9 -1.72 -17.57 0.98
C SER A 9 -2.16 -18.02 -0.42
N GLY A 10 -3.41 -18.46 -0.53
CA GLY A 10 -4.06 -18.67 -1.82
C GLY A 10 -4.30 -17.32 -2.46
N LEU A 11 -3.97 -17.20 -3.74
CA LEU A 11 -4.43 -16.14 -4.64
C LEU A 11 -5.96 -16.14 -4.66
N GLN A 12 -6.57 -15.57 -3.63
CA GLN A 12 -7.99 -15.26 -3.64
C GLN A 12 -8.16 -14.27 -4.78
N LYS A 13 -8.95 -14.65 -5.80
CA LYS A 13 -9.42 -13.73 -6.85
C LYS A 13 -9.89 -12.46 -6.12
N ARG A 14 -9.07 -11.41 -6.13
CA ARG A 14 -9.34 -10.17 -5.42
C ARG A 14 -10.57 -9.57 -6.08
N ARG A 15 -11.75 -9.81 -5.50
CA ARG A 15 -12.97 -9.15 -5.92
C ARG A 15 -12.79 -7.67 -5.63
N LEU A 16 -12.87 -6.85 -6.66
CA LEU A 16 -12.83 -5.40 -6.51
C LEU A 16 -14.10 -4.92 -5.82
N SER A 17 -13.98 -4.41 -4.60
CA SER A 17 -15.06 -3.72 -3.89
C SER A 17 -14.78 -2.22 -3.86
N CYS A 18 -15.52 -1.45 -4.67
CA CYS A 18 -15.43 0.02 -4.67
C CYS A 18 -16.10 0.68 -3.46
N SER A 19 -16.78 -0.10 -2.60
CA SER A 19 -17.38 0.39 -1.36
C SER A 19 -16.33 0.99 -0.42
N THR A 20 -15.12 0.44 -0.39
CA THR A 20 -14.01 0.96 0.43
C THR A 20 -13.54 2.33 -0.05
N CYS A 21 -13.46 2.55 -1.37
CA CYS A 21 -13.14 3.85 -1.96
C CYS A 21 -14.25 4.88 -1.69
N PHE A 22 -15.52 4.45 -1.73
CA PHE A 22 -16.66 5.30 -1.42
C PHE A 22 -16.69 5.70 0.05
N ASP A 23 -16.48 4.76 0.96
CA ASP A 23 -16.42 5.03 2.40
C ASP A 23 -15.29 6.01 2.75
N ALA A 24 -14.11 5.83 2.14
CA ALA A 24 -13.00 6.76 2.29
C ALA A 24 -13.32 8.18 1.77
N LEU A 25 -14.07 8.28 0.68
CA LEU A 25 -14.52 9.57 0.14
C LEU A 25 -15.53 10.23 1.08
N TRP A 26 -16.51 9.46 1.58
CA TRP A 26 -17.50 9.94 2.53
C TRP A 26 -16.84 10.45 3.81
N PHE A 27 -15.87 9.69 4.33
CA PHE A 27 -15.10 10.09 5.50
C PHE A 27 -14.31 11.39 5.28
N CYS A 28 -13.81 11.63 4.07
CA CYS A 28 -13.12 12.88 3.74
C CYS A 28 -14.03 14.12 3.87
N TYR A 29 -15.32 13.98 3.52
CA TYR A 29 -16.31 15.04 3.71
C TYR A 29 -16.86 15.13 5.15
N SER A 30 -16.50 14.19 6.03
CA SER A 30 -16.95 14.23 7.41
C SER A 30 -16.43 15.48 8.13
N PRO A 31 -17.28 16.20 8.89
CA PRO A 31 -16.88 17.39 9.64
C PRO A 31 -15.68 17.15 10.58
N VAL A 32 -15.61 15.96 11.18
CA VAL A 32 -14.50 15.60 12.09
C VAL A 32 -13.18 15.54 11.34
N HIS A 33 -13.15 14.95 10.14
CA HIS A 33 -11.93 14.84 9.34
C HIS A 33 -11.44 16.21 8.87
N GLN A 34 -12.35 17.02 8.33
CA GLN A 34 -12.04 18.37 7.83
C GLN A 34 -11.49 19.27 8.95
N MET A 35 -12.10 19.23 10.14
CA MET A 35 -11.62 19.99 11.30
C MET A 35 -10.24 19.49 11.79
N GLN A 36 -10.01 18.18 11.79
CA GLN A 36 -8.71 17.62 12.16
C GLN A 36 -7.59 17.99 11.17
N GLN A 37 -7.89 18.07 9.87
CA GLN A 37 -6.92 18.52 8.86
C GLN A 37 -6.66 20.01 8.99
N TYR A 38 -7.71 20.82 9.17
CA TYR A 38 -7.57 22.25 9.37
C TYR A 38 -6.74 22.58 10.62
N TYR A 39 -6.96 21.87 11.74
CA TYR A 39 -6.17 22.05 12.95
C TYR A 39 -4.68 21.71 12.75
N ARG A 40 -4.36 20.70 11.95
CA ARG A 40 -2.96 20.26 11.72
C ARG A 40 -2.23 21.04 10.64
N LEU A 41 -2.89 21.30 9.52
CA LEU A 41 -2.28 21.82 8.29
C LEU A 41 -2.78 23.23 7.93
N GLY A 42 -3.82 23.74 8.59
CA GLY A 42 -4.41 25.05 8.32
C GLY A 42 -5.22 25.13 7.02
N VAL A 43 -5.48 23.99 6.36
CA VAL A 43 -6.19 23.92 5.08
C VAL A 43 -7.30 22.86 5.14
N LEU A 44 -8.39 23.11 4.40
CA LEU A 44 -9.45 22.12 4.19
C LEU A 44 -9.05 21.19 3.05
N ASP A 45 -9.36 19.90 3.19
CA ASP A 45 -9.05 18.90 2.18
C ASP A 45 -10.11 18.94 1.07
N ASN A 46 -9.68 18.95 -0.19
CA ASN A 46 -10.56 18.96 -1.36
C ASN A 46 -11.04 17.55 -1.77
N CYS A 47 -10.59 16.49 -1.10
CA CYS A 47 -11.02 15.11 -1.32
C CYS A 47 -10.82 14.57 -2.77
N ASN A 48 -10.08 15.30 -3.62
CA ASN A 48 -9.89 14.97 -5.03
C ASN A 48 -9.21 13.62 -5.24
N GLU A 49 -8.24 13.27 -4.39
CA GLU A 49 -7.55 11.96 -4.46
C GLU A 49 -8.49 10.79 -4.13
N LYS A 50 -9.45 11.00 -3.22
CA LYS A 50 -10.44 9.97 -2.87
C LYS A 50 -11.46 9.80 -4.00
N TRP A 51 -11.82 10.90 -4.65
CA TRP A 51 -12.66 10.91 -5.85
C TRP A 51 -11.99 10.18 -7.02
N SER A 52 -10.71 10.47 -7.30
CA SER A 52 -9.98 9.80 -8.37
C SER A 52 -9.85 8.30 -8.11
N ALA A 53 -9.60 7.89 -6.86
CA ALA A 53 -9.57 6.49 -6.47
C ALA A 53 -10.91 5.77 -6.67
N LEU A 54 -12.03 6.45 -6.35
CA LEU A 54 -13.37 5.91 -6.60
C LEU A 54 -13.64 5.77 -8.10
N TYR A 55 -13.33 6.79 -8.89
CA TYR A 55 -13.49 6.78 -10.34
C TYR A 55 -12.66 5.68 -10.99
N ASP A 56 -11.40 5.53 -10.56
CA ASP A 56 -10.52 4.45 -11.03
C ASP A 56 -11.09 3.06 -10.70
N CYS A 57 -11.67 2.89 -9.51
CA CYS A 57 -12.31 1.62 -9.15
C CYS A 57 -13.53 1.32 -10.03
N LEU A 58 -14.38 2.32 -10.29
CA LEU A 58 -15.53 2.17 -11.17
C LEU A 58 -15.11 1.85 -12.61
N LYS A 59 -14.07 2.55 -13.11
CA LYS A 59 -13.47 2.31 -14.42
C LYS A 59 -12.82 0.93 -14.55
N LEU A 60 -12.28 0.37 -13.47
CA LEU A 60 -11.77 -1.00 -13.47
C LEU A 60 -12.91 -2.02 -13.44
N LYS A 61 -14.02 -1.72 -12.76
CA LYS A 61 -15.18 -2.60 -12.68
C LYS A 61 -15.89 -2.78 -14.03
N THR A 62 -15.79 -1.80 -14.94
CA THR A 62 -16.35 -1.89 -16.29
C THR A 62 -15.49 -2.72 -17.26
N LYS A 63 -14.25 -3.05 -16.91
CA LYS A 63 -13.36 -3.86 -17.76
C LYS A 63 -13.59 -5.37 -17.58
N ARG A 64 -13.08 -6.16 -18.52
CA ARG A 64 -13.11 -7.62 -18.46
C ARG A 64 -12.32 -8.12 -17.25
N SER A 65 -12.83 -9.16 -16.60
CA SER A 65 -12.22 -9.74 -15.38
C SER A 65 -10.77 -10.19 -15.54
N THR A 66 -10.35 -10.61 -16.74
CA THR A 66 -8.96 -11.01 -17.04
C THR A 66 -8.01 -9.81 -17.02
N GLU A 67 -8.36 -8.72 -17.69
CA GLU A 67 -7.57 -7.48 -17.70
C GLU A 67 -7.48 -6.85 -16.31
N VAL A 68 -8.57 -6.90 -15.55
CA VAL A 68 -8.59 -6.40 -14.17
C VAL A 68 -7.57 -7.11 -13.30
N GLN A 69 -7.46 -8.44 -13.44
CA GLN A 69 -6.53 -9.23 -12.63
C GLN A 69 -5.08 -8.88 -12.97
N GLU A 70 -4.74 -8.74 -14.25
CA GLU A 70 -3.41 -8.32 -14.69
C GLU A 70 -3.04 -6.92 -14.17
N ILE A 71 -3.98 -5.96 -14.23
CA ILE A 71 -3.77 -4.60 -13.71
C ILE A 71 -3.50 -4.63 -12.19
N LEU A 72 -4.25 -5.45 -11.45
CA LEU A 72 -4.06 -5.57 -10.00
C LEU A 72 -2.73 -6.23 -9.64
N GLU A 73 -2.31 -7.23 -10.40
CA GLU A 73 -1.01 -7.87 -10.22
C GLU A 73 0.14 -6.93 -10.56
N ALA A 74 0.05 -6.17 -11.66
CA ALA A 74 1.03 -5.16 -12.02
C ALA A 74 1.16 -4.08 -10.93
N ARG A 75 0.02 -3.60 -10.41
CA ARG A 75 -0.01 -2.66 -9.26
C ARG A 75 0.57 -3.28 -7.99
N GLY A 76 0.34 -4.57 -7.77
CA GLY A 76 0.90 -5.32 -6.64
C GLY A 76 2.42 -5.40 -6.71
N ARG A 77 2.98 -5.72 -7.88
CA ARG A 77 4.43 -5.79 -8.13
C ARG A 77 5.10 -4.41 -8.05
N ALA A 78 4.40 -3.35 -8.47
CA ALA A 78 4.93 -1.98 -8.42
C ALA A 78 4.99 -1.39 -7.01
N LYS A 79 4.20 -1.89 -6.05
CA LYS A 79 4.26 -1.42 -4.67
C LYS A 79 5.54 -1.96 -4.02
N PRO A 80 6.48 -1.10 -3.60
CA PRO A 80 7.67 -1.56 -2.91
C PRO A 80 7.26 -2.26 -1.62
N HIS A 81 7.79 -3.46 -1.41
CA HIS A 81 7.61 -4.15 -0.14
C HIS A 81 8.35 -3.37 0.96
N ILE A 82 7.77 -3.31 2.17
CA ILE A 82 8.37 -2.62 3.34
C ILE A 82 9.79 -3.16 3.60
N TRP A 83 10.00 -4.46 3.37
CA TRP A 83 11.28 -5.12 3.48
C TRP A 83 11.71 -5.60 2.09
N THR A 84 12.89 -5.15 1.65
CA THR A 84 13.58 -5.73 0.51
C THR A 84 14.67 -6.63 1.06
N ILE A 85 14.53 -7.95 0.87
CA ILE A 85 15.56 -8.91 1.26
C ILE A 85 16.74 -8.68 0.31
N ARG A 86 17.87 -8.21 0.87
CA ARG A 86 19.11 -8.04 0.12
C ARG A 86 19.84 -9.37 0.01
N THR A 87 20.63 -9.52 -1.05
CA THR A 87 21.54 -10.67 -1.17
C THR A 87 22.65 -10.57 -0.10
N PRO A 88 23.30 -11.68 0.28
CA PRO A 88 24.40 -11.66 1.26
C PRO A 88 25.52 -10.67 0.87
N GLU A 89 25.80 -10.53 -0.42
CA GLU A 89 26.83 -9.63 -0.97
C GLU A 89 26.42 -8.15 -0.84
N GLU A 90 25.17 -7.81 -1.18
CA GLU A 90 24.63 -6.45 -1.00
C GLU A 90 24.52 -6.07 0.48
N ALA A 91 24.15 -7.03 1.32
CA ALA A 91 24.03 -6.84 2.75
C ALA A 91 25.40 -6.53 3.39
N SER A 92 26.43 -7.32 3.06
CA SER A 92 27.79 -7.10 3.56
C SER A 92 28.39 -5.78 3.07
N SER A 93 28.17 -5.43 1.79
CA SER A 93 28.62 -4.16 1.23
C SER A 93 27.94 -2.96 1.89
N HIS A 94 26.63 -3.04 2.11
CA HIS A 94 25.89 -1.98 2.81
C HIS A 94 26.28 -1.89 4.29
N TRP A 95 26.50 -3.02 4.95
CA TRP A 95 27.00 -3.05 6.33
C TRP A 95 28.35 -2.36 6.44
N LYS A 96 29.31 -2.71 5.57
CA LYS A 96 30.64 -2.09 5.54
C LYS A 96 30.56 -0.58 5.28
N LYS A 97 29.61 -0.12 4.46
CA LYS A 97 29.37 1.31 4.23
C LYS A 97 28.88 2.05 5.48
N LEU A 98 27.97 1.45 6.26
CA LEU A 98 27.40 2.08 7.45
C LEU A 98 28.30 1.94 8.69
N TYR A 99 28.90 0.76 8.87
CA TYR A 99 29.53 0.33 10.11
C TYR A 99 31.01 -0.01 9.97
N GLY A 100 31.64 0.18 8.81
CA GLY A 100 33.05 -0.15 8.60
C GLY A 100 34.04 0.65 9.47
N HIS A 101 33.57 1.68 10.19
CA HIS A 101 34.34 2.37 11.20
C HIS A 101 34.51 1.55 12.50
N LEU A 102 33.61 0.60 12.79
CA LEU A 102 33.67 -0.26 13.96
C LEU A 102 34.69 -1.41 13.82
N ASP A 103 35.08 -1.74 12.58
CA ASP A 103 36.03 -2.82 12.29
C ASP A 103 37.50 -2.42 12.53
N LYS A 104 37.77 -1.14 12.80
CA LYS A 104 39.11 -0.66 13.15
C LYS A 104 39.19 -0.47 14.66
N PRO A 105 39.91 -1.32 15.41
CA PRO A 105 40.27 -0.98 16.78
C PRO A 105 41.21 0.23 16.72
N GLU A 106 40.91 1.27 17.50
CA GLU A 106 41.92 2.28 17.87
C GLU A 106 43.07 1.65 18.65
#